data_AF-A0A1G7YF21-F1
#
_entry.id   AF-A0A1G7YF21-F1
#
_cell.length_a   1.000
_cell.length_b   1.000
_cell.length_c   1.000
_cell.angle_alpha   90.00
_cell.angle_beta   90.00
_cell.angle_gamma   90.00
#
_symmetry.space_group_name_H-M   'P 1'
#
loop_
_entity.id
_entity.type
_entity.pdbx_description
1 polymer ?
#
loop_
_entity_poly.entity_id
_entity_poly.type
_entity_poly.pdbx_seq_one_letter_code
_entity_poly.pdbx_strand_id
1 'polypeptide(L)'
;MANNTGNTILALLTGTAVGVGLGLLYAPQSGDKTRKQLRDEADHLQDNLNKKYKETSSHLSEFASEAKKNLEDKLEKTFSTVNNKADDMLNKLEGELGELRRKNAELQKELKKK
;
A
#
# COMPACT_ATOMS: atom_id res chain seq x y z
N MET A 1 -16.82 0.31 -13.20
CA MET A 1 -16.61 0.67 -11.77
C MET A 1 -16.62 -0.53 -10.82
N ALA A 2 -17.13 -1.71 -11.19
CA ALA A 2 -17.12 -2.91 -10.33
C ALA A 2 -15.71 -3.54 -10.10
N ASN A 3 -14.73 -3.21 -10.94
CA ASN A 3 -13.37 -3.76 -10.89
C ASN A 3 -12.49 -3.16 -9.77
N ASN A 4 -12.68 -1.89 -9.42
CA ASN A 4 -11.86 -1.24 -8.38
C ASN A 4 -12.29 -1.62 -6.96
N THR A 5 -13.59 -1.81 -6.71
CA THR A 5 -14.11 -2.23 -5.40
C THR A 5 -13.61 -3.62 -5.02
N GLY A 6 -13.58 -4.57 -5.98
CA GLY A 6 -13.02 -5.90 -5.77
C GLY A 6 -11.53 -5.86 -5.42
N ASN A 7 -10.76 -5.00 -6.09
CA ASN A 7 -9.33 -4.86 -5.84
C ASN A 7 -9.03 -4.25 -4.46
N THR A 8 -9.83 -3.30 -3.99
CA THR A 8 -9.68 -2.69 -2.65
C THR A 8 -10.03 -3.69 -1.55
N ILE A 9 -11.11 -4.46 -1.70
CA ILE A 9 -11.47 -5.50 -0.72
C ILE A 9 -10.38 -6.57 -0.67
N LEU A 10 -9.85 -6.99 -1.82
CA LEU A 10 -8.76 -7.95 -1.88
C LEU A 10 -7.48 -7.41 -1.23
N ALA A 11 -7.12 -6.15 -1.48
CA ALA A 11 -5.97 -5.51 -0.87
C ALA A 11 -6.10 -5.40 0.65
N LEU A 12 -7.30 -5.03 1.15
CA LEU A 12 -7.57 -4.97 2.59
C LEU A 12 -7.46 -6.35 3.24
N LEU A 13 -8.13 -7.35 2.69
CA LEU A 13 -8.10 -8.72 3.22
C LEU A 13 -6.68 -9.28 3.22
N THR A 14 -5.93 -9.05 2.15
CA THR A 14 -4.53 -9.49 2.04
C THR A 14 -3.66 -8.77 3.08
N GLY A 15 -3.81 -7.45 3.23
CA GLY A 15 -3.08 -6.68 4.24
C GLY A 15 -3.40 -7.12 5.68
N THR A 16 -4.68 -7.33 5.99
CA THR A 16 -5.11 -7.81 7.31
C THR A 16 -4.60 -9.23 7.58
N ALA A 17 -4.68 -10.14 6.59
CA ALA A 17 -4.19 -11.50 6.74
C ALA A 17 -2.68 -11.53 6.98
N VAL A 18 -1.90 -10.73 6.26
CA VAL A 18 -0.45 -10.60 6.48
C VAL A 18 -0.16 -10.02 7.87
N GLY A 19 -0.86 -8.98 8.29
CA GLY A 19 -0.67 -8.37 9.61
C GLY A 19 -0.99 -9.33 10.75
N VAL A 20 -2.15 -9.98 10.71
CA VAL A 20 -2.54 -11.00 11.70
C VAL A 20 -1.60 -12.20 11.66
N GLY A 21 -1.21 -12.65 10.47
CA GLY A 21 -0.25 -13.74 10.29
C GLY A 21 1.09 -13.44 10.95
N LEU A 22 1.68 -12.26 10.69
CA LEU A 22 2.93 -11.83 11.32
C LEU A 22 2.76 -11.62 12.84
N GLY A 23 1.63 -11.08 13.29
CA GLY A 23 1.35 -10.89 14.72
C GLY A 23 1.23 -12.20 15.49
N LEU A 24 0.55 -13.19 14.92
CA LEU A 24 0.44 -14.54 15.50
C LEU A 24 1.76 -15.31 15.45
N LEU A 25 2.58 -15.12 14.40
CA LEU A 25 3.92 -15.70 14.32
C LEU A 25 4.88 -15.09 15.34
N TYR A 26 4.77 -13.78 15.58
CA TYR A 26 5.57 -13.07 16.57
C TYR A 26 5.17 -13.42 18.01
N ALA A 27 3.87 -13.60 18.27
CA ALA A 27 3.33 -13.93 19.58
C ALA A 27 2.44 -15.19 19.51
N PRO A 28 3.05 -16.40 19.56
CA PRO A 28 2.29 -17.64 19.49
C PRO A 28 1.50 -17.87 20.77
N GLN A 29 0.24 -18.28 20.62
CA GLN A 29 -0.62 -18.69 21.72
C GLN A 29 -1.18 -20.09 21.48
N SER A 30 -1.50 -20.80 22.56
CA SER A 30 -2.09 -22.13 22.48
C SER A 30 -3.51 -22.06 21.91
N GLY A 31 -3.85 -22.97 20.99
CA GLY A 31 -5.15 -22.96 20.29
C GLY A 31 -6.37 -22.97 21.21
N ASP A 32 -6.32 -23.71 22.33
CA ASP A 32 -7.40 -23.74 23.32
C ASP A 32 -7.64 -22.37 23.97
N LYS A 33 -6.56 -21.62 24.23
CA LYS A 33 -6.64 -20.26 24.77
C LYS A 33 -7.18 -19.30 23.73
N THR A 34 -6.70 -19.37 22.49
CA THR A 34 -7.18 -18.53 21.39
C THR A 34 -8.67 -18.73 21.11
N ARG A 35 -9.17 -19.98 21.12
CA ARG A 35 -10.60 -20.26 20.90
C ARG A 35 -11.47 -19.72 22.03
N LYS A 36 -11.01 -19.84 23.28
CA LYS A 36 -11.72 -19.28 24.45
C LYS A 36 -11.74 -17.76 24.38
N GLN A 37 -10.59 -17.13 24.18
CA GLN A 37 -10.46 -15.68 24.03
C GLN A 37 -11.32 -15.16 22.88
N LEU A 38 -11.34 -15.81 21.71
CA LEU A 38 -12.15 -15.34 20.58
C LEU A 38 -13.64 -15.29 20.90
N ARG A 39 -14.17 -16.25 21.68
CA ARG A 39 -15.57 -16.24 22.12
C ARG A 39 -15.83 -15.10 23.10
N ASP A 40 -15.01 -14.99 24.13
CA ASP A 40 -15.16 -13.97 25.17
C ASP A 40 -15.02 -12.55 24.57
N GLU A 41 -14.04 -12.36 23.67
CA GLU A 41 -13.80 -11.09 22.99
C GLU A 41 -14.92 -10.75 22.00
N ALA A 42 -15.52 -11.73 21.31
CA ALA A 42 -16.62 -11.47 20.38
C ALA A 42 -17.85 -10.91 21.09
N ASP A 43 -18.24 -11.53 22.22
CA ASP A 43 -19.36 -11.08 23.04
C ASP A 43 -19.10 -9.67 23.60
N HIS A 44 -17.90 -9.43 24.13
CA HIS A 44 -17.50 -8.12 24.63
C HIS A 44 -17.40 -7.05 23.53
N LEU A 45 -16.89 -7.41 22.34
CA LEU A 45 -16.73 -6.50 21.23
C LEU A 45 -18.08 -6.07 20.69
N GLN A 46 -19.07 -6.97 20.60
CA GLN A 46 -20.42 -6.63 20.16
C GLN A 46 -21.07 -5.58 21.08
N ASP A 47 -20.98 -5.77 22.39
CA ASP A 47 -21.53 -4.84 23.38
C ASP A 47 -20.81 -3.49 23.37
N ASN A 48 -19.47 -3.51 23.28
CA ASN A 48 -18.66 -2.30 23.26
C ASN A 48 -18.78 -1.54 21.93
N LEU A 49 -18.88 -2.24 20.80
CA LEU A 49 -19.11 -1.64 19.48
C LEU A 49 -20.46 -0.92 19.47
N ASN A 50 -21.52 -1.54 19.95
CA ASN A 50 -22.83 -0.88 19.97
C ASN A 50 -22.84 0.40 20.80
N LYS A 51 -22.14 0.42 21.94
CA LYS A 51 -21.98 1.62 22.78
C LYS A 51 -21.09 2.67 22.11
N LYS A 52 -19.86 2.29 21.73
CA LYS A 52 -18.89 3.22 21.12
C LYS A 52 -19.32 3.72 19.75
N TYR A 53 -20.01 2.92 18.95
CA TYR A 53 -20.53 3.36 17.65
C TYR A 53 -21.52 4.51 17.83
N LYS A 54 -22.47 4.38 18.77
CA LYS A 54 -23.41 5.46 19.09
C LYS A 54 -22.71 6.73 19.58
N GLU A 55 -21.64 6.58 20.35
CA GLU A 55 -20.92 7.71 20.96
C GLU A 55 -19.86 8.35 20.05
N THR A 56 -19.25 7.56 19.14
CA THR A 56 -18.09 7.95 18.33
C THR A 56 -18.47 8.28 16.89
N SER A 57 -19.68 7.93 16.43
CA SER A 57 -20.10 8.20 15.04
C SER A 57 -20.02 9.68 14.66
N SER A 58 -20.23 10.61 15.60
CA SER A 58 -20.10 12.05 15.33
C SER A 58 -18.65 12.46 15.08
N HIS A 59 -17.72 12.06 15.95
CA HIS A 59 -16.30 12.40 15.86
C HIS A 59 -15.56 11.64 14.75
N LEU A 60 -16.02 10.43 14.42
CA LEU A 60 -15.43 9.62 13.35
C LEU A 60 -15.61 10.27 11.98
N SER A 61 -16.76 10.91 11.74
CA SER A 61 -17.03 11.59 10.47
C SER A 61 -16.10 12.79 10.27
N GLU A 62 -15.83 13.55 11.32
CA GLU A 62 -14.91 14.69 11.29
C GLU A 62 -13.47 14.22 11.06
N PHE A 63 -13.00 13.24 11.83
CA PHE A 63 -11.67 12.66 11.68
C PHE A 63 -11.47 12.04 10.29
N ALA A 64 -12.47 11.30 9.78
CA ALA A 64 -12.41 10.70 8.45
C ALA A 64 -12.33 11.77 7.35
N SER A 65 -13.07 12.87 7.50
CA SER A 65 -13.05 13.99 6.56
C SER A 65 -11.69 14.69 6.57
N GLU A 66 -11.10 14.90 7.75
CA GLU A 66 -9.78 15.49 7.89
C GLU A 66 -8.66 14.57 7.37
N ALA A 67 -8.73 13.27 7.67
CA ALA A 67 -7.81 12.28 7.14
C ALA A 67 -7.89 12.19 5.61
N LYS A 68 -9.11 12.22 5.04
CA LYS A 68 -9.32 12.24 3.59
C LYS A 68 -8.68 13.47 2.96
N LYS A 69 -8.88 14.66 3.54
CA LYS A 69 -8.27 15.90 3.06
C LYS A 69 -6.74 15.86 3.10
N ASN A 70 -6.17 15.40 4.21
CA ASN A 70 -4.72 15.25 4.35
C ASN A 70 -4.12 14.21 3.37
N LEU A 71 -4.87 13.14 3.08
CA LEU A 71 -4.49 12.13 2.09
C LEU A 71 -4.53 12.70 0.68
N GLU A 72 -5.58 13.42 0.31
CA GLU A 72 -5.70 14.09 -0.99
C GLU A 72 -4.55 15.08 -1.18
N ASP A 73 -4.27 15.94 -0.20
CA ASP A 73 -3.16 16.90 -0.26
C ASP A 73 -1.78 16.23 -0.39
N LYS A 74 -1.55 15.12 0.34
CA LYS A 74 -0.30 14.34 0.25
C LYS A 74 -0.19 13.57 -1.06
N LEU A 75 -1.29 13.02 -1.55
CA LEU A 75 -1.32 12.31 -2.83
C LEU A 75 -1.06 13.26 -3.98
N GLU A 76 -1.70 14.44 -4.01
CA GLU A 76 -1.49 15.42 -5.07
C GLU A 76 -0.03 15.92 -5.10
N LYS A 77 0.55 16.22 -3.94
CA LYS A 77 1.98 16.57 -3.82
C LYS A 77 2.91 15.43 -4.24
N THR A 78 2.54 14.18 -3.92
CA THR A 78 3.34 13.01 -4.29
C THR A 78 3.24 12.73 -5.78
N PHE A 79 2.04 12.76 -6.37
CA PHE A 79 1.81 12.55 -7.80
C PHE A 79 2.51 13.61 -8.64
N SER A 80 2.44 14.89 -8.27
CA SER A 80 3.15 15.96 -8.98
C SER A 80 4.67 15.81 -8.90
N THR A 81 5.21 15.43 -7.74
CA THR A 81 6.65 15.15 -7.59
C THR A 81 7.07 13.93 -8.38
N VAL A 82 6.25 12.86 -8.38
CA VAL A 82 6.52 11.62 -9.11
C VAL A 82 6.45 11.85 -10.61
N ASN A 83 5.51 12.64 -11.13
CA ASN A 83 5.40 12.87 -12.57
C ASN A 83 6.63 13.61 -13.12
N ASN A 84 7.00 14.74 -12.49
CA ASN A 84 8.19 15.48 -12.89
C ASN A 84 9.47 14.63 -12.75
N LYS A 85 9.57 13.84 -11.67
CA LYS A 85 10.74 12.99 -11.45
C LYS A 85 10.78 11.78 -12.39
N ALA A 86 9.63 11.25 -12.79
CA ALA A 86 9.54 10.19 -13.78
C ALA A 86 9.96 10.69 -15.16
N ASP A 87 9.56 11.90 -15.56
CA ASP A 87 9.97 12.53 -16.82
C ASP A 87 11.49 12.76 -16.87
N ASP A 88 12.08 13.28 -15.78
CA ASP A 88 13.53 13.43 -15.66
C ASP A 88 14.27 12.09 -15.72
N MET A 89 13.70 11.05 -15.10
CA MET A 89 14.26 9.69 -15.15
C MET A 89 14.16 9.08 -16.54
N LEU A 90 13.05 9.27 -17.25
CA LEU A 90 12.86 8.80 -18.63
C LEU A 90 13.88 9.45 -19.56
N ASN A 91 14.08 10.77 -19.46
CA ASN A 91 15.08 11.49 -20.25
C ASN A 91 16.52 11.00 -19.96
N LYS A 92 16.85 10.73 -18.69
CA LYS A 92 18.15 10.13 -18.33
C LYS A 92 18.32 8.73 -18.90
N LEU A 93 17.29 7.88 -18.80
CA LEU A 93 17.32 6.54 -19.37
C LEU A 93 17.50 6.55 -20.89
N GLU A 94 16.85 7.48 -21.59
CA GLU A 94 16.99 7.61 -23.04
C GLU A 94 18.39 8.09 -23.45
N GLY A 95 18.97 9.01 -22.66
CA GLY A 95 20.37 9.44 -22.81
C GLY A 95 21.36 8.27 -22.62
N GLU A 96 21.23 7.53 -21.52
CA GLU A 96 22.09 6.36 -21.25
C GLU A 96 21.92 5.27 -22.31
N LEU A 97 20.69 5.02 -22.78
CA LEU A 97 20.40 4.05 -23.84
C LEU A 97 21.02 4.48 -25.18
N GLY A 98 20.99 5.77 -25.50
CA GLY A 98 21.62 6.35 -26.68
C GLY A 98 23.15 6.22 -26.66
N GLU A 99 23.78 6.53 -25.52
CA GLU A 99 25.22 6.32 -25.33
C GLU A 99 25.60 4.84 -25.43
N LEU A 100 24.80 3.96 -24.82
CA LEU A 100 25.04 2.52 -24.87
C LEU A 100 24.95 2.00 -26.32
N ARG A 101 23.98 2.48 -27.11
CA ARG A 101 23.87 2.14 -28.54
C ARG A 101 25.06 2.64 -29.36
N ARG A 102 25.56 3.85 -29.10
CA ARG A 102 26.74 4.40 -29.78
C ARG A 102 28.00 3.60 -29.47
N LYS A 103 28.29 3.35 -28.19
CA LYS A 103 29.43 2.52 -27.76
C LYS A 103 29.36 1.12 -28.38
N ASN A 104 28.16 0.52 -28.42
CA ASN A 104 27.99 -0.80 -29.02
C ASN A 104 28.23 -0.79 -30.54
N ALA A 105 27.80 0.26 -31.26
CA ALA A 105 28.05 0.42 -32.69
C ALA A 105 29.54 0.69 -33.03
N GLU A 106 30.24 1.45 -32.18
CA GLU A 106 31.69 1.66 -32.30
C GLU A 106 32.47 0.37 -32.08
N LEU A 107 32.16 -0.38 -31.02
CA LEU A 107 32.75 -1.70 -30.78
C LEU A 107 32.52 -2.65 -31.96
N GLN A 108 31.33 -2.66 -32.56
CA GLN A 108 31.04 -3.46 -33.75
C GLN A 108 31.88 -3.05 -34.98
N LYS A 109 32.18 -1.75 -35.14
CA LYS A 109 33.03 -1.26 -36.24
C LYS A 109 34.50 -1.57 -36.02
N GLU A 110 35.00 -1.48 -34.78
CA GLU A 110 36.36 -1.90 -34.43
C GLU A 110 36.54 -3.41 -34.62
N LEU A 111 35.57 -4.23 -34.19
CA LEU A 111 35.60 -5.68 -34.39
C LEU A 111 35.59 -6.08 -35.87
N LYS A 112 34.95 -5.30 -36.76
CA LYS A 112 34.96 -5.55 -38.21
C LYS A 112 36.22 -5.05 -38.93
N LYS A 113 37.03 -4.20 -38.29
CA LYS A 113 38.29 -3.66 -38.84
C LYS A 113 39.52 -4.50 -38.46
N LYS A 114 39.36 -5.45 -37.55
CA LYS A 114 40.40 -6.36 -37.08
C LYS A 114 40.28 -7.72 -37.77
#